data_AF-A0A5V3ZPX9-F1
#
_entry.id   AF-A0A5V3ZPX9-F1
#
_cell.length_a   1.000
_cell.length_b   1.000
_cell.length_c   1.000
_cell.angle_alpha   90.00
_cell.angle_beta   90.00
_cell.angle_gamma   90.00
#
_symmetry.space_group_name_H-M   'P 1'
#
loop_
_entity.id
_entity.type
_entity.pdbx_description
1 polymer ?
#
loop_
_entity_poly.entity_id
_entity_poly.type
_entity_poly.pdbx_seq_one_letter_code
_entity_poly.pdbx_strand_id
1 'polypeptide(L)'
;MFKRYLWKLCWLAFALVKRGESMKKIYLVVIVLFFISTKVYTLLHNNIFFCRNSPECDLSHVLPDYREKISGTPLKYTLISTAPLAQVVVRHYELLSQHWSPDDMVTPAQWRHNVDIYIPETAKEHHALVVVNNGINYDKGVQITGKPGDFPQETLASIARETNTIVISVSDIPNQYLTFQDDKKPLKEDESVSRSWALFMEAPEQRELMPLNIPMVTALSQAMRLAKKELTQWNINSFIITGISKRGWTTWLSAIADPDVEAIVPFAIDLLDIDASLEHIYQSYGGNWPITFYPYYQQGIDEKIKSPTFTQLRQIIDPLRYLNTIYQPRLAIPKYIINASGDDFFVPDNTRFYYSKLPGVKSLRIVPNMNHYSINQFAEESLVPFINRFQSKKTLPQLIGLIHHHLLTVYFSEAPVKVVRWTANNPNARDFRYACGIRYQPLTIDIPANNKISITLNEPKTGWEATYIEATFNDGYVATSQVYITPDEKYPQTAPPSVNAACQTLPGRGLGENDIPD
;
A
#
# COMPACT_ATOMS: atom_id res chain seq x y z
N MET A 1 31.64 -12.64 4.34
CA MET A 1 32.70 -13.53 4.90
C MET A 1 32.14 -14.87 5.43
N PHE A 2 30.99 -14.88 6.10
CA PHE A 2 30.36 -16.06 6.73
C PHE A 2 29.96 -17.21 5.76
N LYS A 3 29.38 -16.91 4.59
CA LYS A 3 29.07 -17.93 3.55
C LYS A 3 30.31 -18.74 3.12
N ARG A 4 31.48 -18.10 3.06
CA ARG A 4 32.76 -18.75 2.71
C ARG A 4 33.25 -19.71 3.82
N TYR A 5 32.94 -19.43 5.08
CA TYR A 5 33.27 -20.31 6.21
C TYR A 5 32.34 -21.52 6.30
N LEU A 6 31.03 -21.33 6.12
CA LEU A 6 30.07 -22.44 6.08
C LEU A 6 30.40 -23.44 4.95
N TRP A 7 30.76 -22.92 3.77
CA TRP A 7 31.13 -23.76 2.63
C TRP A 7 32.39 -24.59 2.90
N LYS A 8 33.42 -24.01 3.55
CA LYS A 8 34.63 -24.72 3.96
C LYS A 8 34.36 -25.80 5.01
N LEU A 9 33.43 -25.54 5.94
CA LEU A 9 33.05 -26.48 7.00
C LEU A 9 32.20 -27.65 6.49
N CYS A 10 31.27 -27.40 5.56
CA CYS A 10 30.54 -28.46 4.85
C CYS A 10 31.49 -29.35 4.05
N TRP A 11 32.49 -28.76 3.40
CA TRP A 11 33.55 -29.51 2.72
C TRP A 11 34.39 -30.37 3.68
N LEU A 12 34.67 -29.87 4.88
CA LEU A 12 35.38 -30.63 5.91
C LEU A 12 34.57 -31.86 6.38
N ALA A 13 33.27 -31.69 6.61
CA ALA A 13 32.38 -32.79 6.98
C ALA A 13 32.30 -33.84 5.85
N PHE A 14 32.20 -33.41 4.59
CA PHE A 14 32.19 -34.30 3.42
C PHE A 14 33.53 -35.04 3.24
N ALA A 15 34.66 -34.37 3.51
CA ALA A 15 35.99 -34.97 3.42
C ALA A 15 36.26 -36.01 4.52
N LEU A 16 35.72 -35.80 5.74
CA LEU A 16 35.83 -36.74 6.86
C LEU A 16 35.02 -38.03 6.61
N VAL A 17 33.83 -37.92 6.01
CA VAL A 17 33.01 -39.07 5.59
C VAL A 17 33.74 -39.89 4.52
N LYS A 18 34.39 -39.23 3.56
CA LYS A 18 35.11 -39.91 2.47
C LYS A 18 36.40 -40.61 2.92
N ARG A 19 36.93 -40.29 4.11
CA ARG A 19 38.16 -40.88 4.68
C ARG A 19 37.93 -41.98 5.71
N GLY A 20 36.68 -42.39 5.96
CA GLY A 20 36.37 -43.50 6.87
C GLY A 20 36.67 -43.21 8.35
N GLU A 21 36.66 -41.94 8.77
CA GLU A 21 36.85 -41.58 10.18
C GLU A 21 35.67 -42.03 11.05
N SER A 22 35.94 -42.32 12.33
CA SER A 22 34.93 -42.92 13.21
C SER A 22 33.69 -42.03 13.40
N MET A 23 32.52 -42.68 13.47
CA MET A 23 31.20 -42.04 13.62
C MET A 23 31.17 -40.97 14.73
N LYS A 24 31.91 -41.16 15.83
CA LYS A 24 32.00 -40.19 16.94
C LYS A 24 32.51 -38.80 16.50
N LYS A 25 33.47 -38.73 15.57
CA LYS A 25 34.01 -37.45 15.09
C LYS A 25 33.05 -36.72 14.15
N ILE A 26 32.27 -37.45 13.36
CA ILE A 26 31.24 -36.90 12.47
C ILE A 26 30.10 -36.28 13.31
N TYR A 27 29.66 -37.00 14.35
CA TYR A 27 28.66 -36.46 15.29
C TYR A 27 29.13 -35.19 16.01
N LEU A 28 30.41 -35.11 16.40
CA LEU A 28 30.96 -33.91 17.05
C LEU A 28 30.90 -32.68 16.12
N VAL A 29 31.22 -32.83 14.83
CA VAL A 29 31.17 -31.73 13.86
C VAL A 29 29.73 -31.28 13.58
N VAL A 30 28.78 -32.21 13.48
CA VAL A 30 27.36 -31.90 13.28
C VAL A 30 26.76 -31.21 14.51
N ILE A 31 27.11 -31.66 15.72
CA ILE A 31 26.68 -31.01 16.97
C ILE A 31 27.25 -29.59 17.06
N VAL A 32 28.52 -29.38 16.74
CA VAL A 32 29.13 -28.04 16.71
C VAL A 32 28.46 -27.14 15.67
N LEU A 33 28.12 -27.66 14.48
CA LEU A 33 27.35 -26.94 13.46
C LEU A 33 25.94 -26.56 13.96
N PHE A 34 25.27 -27.46 14.67
CA PHE A 34 23.97 -27.19 15.27
C PHE A 34 24.06 -26.11 16.36
N PHE A 35 25.04 -26.20 17.26
CA PHE A 35 25.26 -25.20 18.33
C PHE A 35 25.72 -23.84 17.80
N ILE A 36 26.53 -23.79 16.75
CA ILE A 36 26.89 -22.52 16.09
C ILE A 36 25.68 -21.95 15.36
N SER A 37 24.86 -22.78 14.70
CA SER A 37 23.63 -22.31 14.05
C SER A 37 22.64 -21.78 15.08
N THR A 38 22.43 -22.45 16.21
CA THR A 38 21.47 -22.02 17.23
C THR A 38 21.97 -20.81 18.00
N LYS A 39 23.29 -20.68 18.28
CA LYS A 39 23.88 -19.48 18.87
C LYS A 39 23.87 -18.28 17.93
N VAL A 40 24.06 -18.47 16.62
CA VAL A 40 23.97 -17.40 15.62
C VAL A 40 22.51 -17.03 15.35
N TYR A 41 21.60 -18.00 15.36
CA TYR A 41 20.14 -17.77 15.26
C TYR A 41 19.61 -17.04 16.50
N THR A 42 20.09 -17.39 17.70
CA THR A 42 19.78 -16.64 18.93
C THR A 42 20.51 -15.31 19.01
N LEU A 43 21.72 -15.13 18.46
CA LEU A 43 22.33 -13.79 18.35
C LEU A 43 21.60 -12.89 17.33
N LEU A 44 21.07 -13.46 16.25
CA LEU A 44 20.25 -12.74 15.26
C LEU A 44 18.85 -12.41 15.79
N HIS A 45 18.28 -13.24 16.68
CA HIS A 45 16.97 -12.99 17.29
C HIS A 45 17.00 -12.27 18.64
N ASN A 46 18.14 -12.20 19.34
CA ASN A 46 18.22 -11.56 20.66
C ASN A 46 18.53 -10.06 20.62
N ASN A 47 18.55 -9.41 19.45
CA ASN A 47 18.48 -7.95 19.40
C ASN A 47 17.01 -7.48 19.42
N ILE A 48 16.25 -7.93 20.41
CA ILE A 48 15.01 -7.27 20.83
C ILE A 48 15.44 -6.13 21.75
N PHE A 49 15.99 -5.07 21.17
CA PHE A 49 16.12 -3.78 21.83
C PHE A 49 15.82 -2.72 20.79
N PHE A 50 14.65 -2.10 20.96
CA PHE A 50 14.29 -0.77 20.45
C PHE A 50 15.52 0.13 20.48
N CYS A 51 15.75 0.89 19.41
CA CYS A 51 16.93 1.70 19.18
C CYS A 51 17.36 2.48 20.43
N ARG A 52 18.29 1.90 21.20
CA ARG A 52 19.00 2.59 22.27
C ARG A 52 20.48 2.59 21.91
N ASN A 53 20.92 3.73 21.42
CA ASN A 53 22.32 4.15 21.26
C ASN A 53 23.12 3.52 20.10
N SER A 54 22.50 3.30 18.92
CA SER A 54 23.26 3.08 17.67
C SER A 54 23.10 4.26 16.71
N PRO A 55 24.19 4.85 16.17
CA PRO A 55 24.13 5.91 15.17
C PRO A 55 23.51 5.48 13.82
N GLU A 56 23.28 4.18 13.63
CA GLU A 56 22.63 3.58 12.46
C GLU A 56 21.43 2.75 12.92
N CYS A 57 20.37 3.41 13.39
CA CYS A 57 19.08 2.74 13.63
C CYS A 57 18.40 2.49 12.28
N ASP A 58 18.38 1.23 11.81
CA ASP A 58 17.63 0.83 10.61
C ASP A 58 16.14 0.73 10.96
N LEU A 59 15.41 1.82 10.73
CA LEU A 59 13.99 1.90 11.06
C LEU A 59 13.10 1.03 10.15
N SER A 60 13.67 0.38 9.12
CA SER A 60 12.89 -0.55 8.29
C SER A 60 12.39 -1.77 9.07
N HIS A 61 13.03 -2.10 10.19
CA HIS A 61 12.64 -3.20 11.07
C HIS A 61 11.45 -2.90 11.98
N VAL A 62 11.17 -1.62 12.25
CA VAL A 62 10.16 -1.19 13.25
C VAL A 62 8.79 -1.84 12.99
N LEU A 63 8.31 -1.77 11.76
CA LEU A 63 7.00 -2.29 11.40
C LEU A 63 6.93 -3.84 11.48
N PRO A 64 7.81 -4.60 10.80
CA PRO A 64 7.82 -6.07 10.90
C PRO A 64 8.00 -6.59 12.32
N ASP A 65 8.88 -5.97 13.11
CA ASP A 65 9.16 -6.40 14.50
C ASP A 65 7.98 -6.09 15.43
N TYR A 66 7.35 -4.92 15.29
CA TYR A 66 6.13 -4.61 16.04
C TYR A 66 5.00 -5.58 15.71
N ARG A 67 4.81 -5.90 14.43
CA ARG A 67 3.82 -6.89 13.98
C ARG A 67 4.07 -8.25 14.63
N GLU A 68 5.30 -8.75 14.59
CA GLU A 68 5.69 -10.04 15.18
C GLU A 68 5.48 -10.05 16.71
N LYS A 69 5.87 -8.98 17.39
CA LYS A 69 5.64 -8.80 18.83
C LYS A 69 4.15 -8.94 19.19
N ILE A 70 3.27 -8.31 18.42
CA ILE A 70 1.83 -8.36 18.68
C ILE A 70 1.23 -9.73 18.31
N SER A 71 1.76 -10.41 17.28
CA SER A 71 1.41 -11.81 16.97
C SER A 71 1.76 -12.79 18.11
N GLY A 72 2.72 -12.46 18.97
CA GLY A 72 3.01 -13.22 20.19
C GLY A 72 1.97 -13.07 21.30
N THR A 73 1.03 -12.13 21.19
CA THR A 73 0.01 -11.89 22.23
C THR A 73 -1.25 -12.75 22.01
N PRO A 74 -2.02 -13.07 23.07
CA PRO A 74 -3.28 -13.79 22.95
C PRO A 74 -4.28 -13.03 22.07
N LEU A 75 -4.81 -13.72 21.05
CA LEU A 75 -5.81 -13.16 20.15
C LEU A 75 -7.16 -13.00 20.89
N LYS A 76 -7.73 -11.80 20.88
CA LYS A 76 -8.98 -11.46 21.58
C LYS A 76 -10.07 -11.05 20.59
N TYR A 77 -11.09 -11.87 20.45
CA TYR A 77 -12.22 -11.60 19.56
C TYR A 77 -13.47 -12.34 20.03
N THR A 78 -14.64 -11.85 19.59
CA THR A 78 -15.95 -12.41 19.94
C THR A 78 -16.79 -12.51 18.67
N LEU A 79 -17.40 -13.67 18.42
CA LEU A 79 -18.46 -13.80 17.41
C LEU A 79 -19.72 -13.11 17.91
N ILE A 80 -20.17 -12.10 17.19
CA ILE A 80 -21.34 -11.29 17.57
C ILE A 80 -22.60 -11.81 16.90
N SER A 81 -22.54 -12.12 15.60
CA SER A 81 -23.69 -12.63 14.86
C SER A 81 -23.29 -13.45 13.64
N THR A 82 -24.25 -14.22 13.13
CA THR A 82 -24.17 -14.87 11.83
C THR A 82 -25.46 -14.60 11.09
N ALA A 83 -25.35 -14.09 9.86
CA ALA A 83 -26.50 -13.69 9.06
C ALA A 83 -26.40 -14.29 7.65
N PRO A 84 -27.50 -14.86 7.11
CA PRO A 84 -27.55 -15.27 5.72
C PRO A 84 -27.74 -14.03 4.81
N LEU A 85 -27.03 -14.04 3.69
CA LEU A 85 -27.28 -13.22 2.51
C LEU A 85 -27.50 -14.16 1.31
N ALA A 86 -27.92 -13.65 0.16
CA ALA A 86 -28.04 -14.45 -1.04
C ALA A 86 -26.69 -15.11 -1.39
N GLN A 87 -26.65 -16.45 -1.37
CA GLN A 87 -25.48 -17.32 -1.66
C GLN A 87 -24.22 -17.05 -0.83
N VAL A 88 -24.35 -16.35 0.30
CA VAL A 88 -23.24 -15.98 1.19
C VAL A 88 -23.72 -16.01 2.63
N VAL A 89 -22.91 -16.55 3.54
CA VAL A 89 -23.10 -16.39 4.98
C VAL A 89 -22.11 -15.37 5.51
N VAL A 90 -22.58 -14.39 6.27
CA VAL A 90 -21.72 -13.40 6.93
C VAL A 90 -21.58 -13.75 8.41
N ARG A 91 -20.34 -13.89 8.88
CA ARG A 91 -20.02 -13.97 10.31
C ARG A 91 -19.41 -12.66 10.75
N HIS A 92 -20.05 -12.01 11.72
CA HIS A 92 -19.62 -10.73 12.26
C HIS A 92 -18.90 -10.93 13.59
N TYR A 93 -17.67 -10.45 13.68
CA TYR A 93 -16.83 -10.52 14.87
C TYR A 93 -16.42 -9.13 15.36
N GLU A 94 -16.31 -8.97 16.68
CA GLU A 94 -15.54 -7.88 17.28
C GLU A 94 -14.11 -8.37 17.54
N LEU A 95 -13.11 -7.62 17.11
CA LEU A 95 -11.68 -7.90 17.33
C LEU A 95 -11.05 -6.80 18.17
N LEU A 96 -10.39 -7.16 19.27
CA LEU A 96 -9.47 -6.28 19.98
C LEU A 96 -8.05 -6.56 19.46
N SER A 97 -7.56 -5.71 18.57
CA SER A 97 -6.32 -5.99 17.83
C SER A 97 -5.08 -5.75 18.67
N GLN A 98 -5.04 -4.68 19.44
CA GLN A 98 -3.84 -4.29 20.20
C GLN A 98 -4.16 -3.24 21.25
N HIS A 99 -3.14 -2.98 22.07
CA HIS A 99 -3.04 -1.77 22.87
C HIS A 99 -1.92 -0.91 22.27
N TRP A 100 -2.25 0.24 21.70
CA TRP A 100 -1.31 1.14 21.04
C TRP A 100 -1.49 2.56 21.59
N SER A 101 -0.51 2.99 22.36
CA SER A 101 -0.36 4.35 22.86
C SER A 101 1.12 4.60 23.17
N PRO A 102 1.98 4.76 22.13
CA PRO A 102 3.39 5.06 22.34
C PRO A 102 3.56 6.28 23.25
N ASP A 103 4.48 6.20 24.21
CA ASP A 103 4.69 7.21 25.26
C ASP A 103 3.43 7.56 26.08
N ASP A 104 2.44 6.66 26.13
CA ASP A 104 1.11 6.90 26.70
C ASP A 104 0.36 8.10 26.06
N MET A 105 0.78 8.49 24.84
CA MET A 105 0.34 9.72 24.20
C MET A 105 -0.96 9.60 23.40
N VAL A 106 -1.58 8.43 23.24
CA VAL A 106 -2.72 8.28 22.33
C VAL A 106 -3.90 7.59 22.98
N THR A 107 -5.08 8.19 22.85
CA THR A 107 -6.32 7.62 23.35
C THR A 107 -7.39 7.54 22.26
N PRO A 108 -8.25 6.51 22.27
CA PRO A 108 -8.19 5.32 23.12
C PRO A 108 -7.01 4.40 22.75
N ALA A 109 -6.31 3.89 23.77
CA ALA A 109 -5.16 3.02 23.56
C ALA A 109 -5.58 1.61 23.12
N GLN A 110 -6.75 1.12 23.55
CA GLN A 110 -7.27 -0.17 23.10
C GLN A 110 -7.91 -0.02 21.71
N TRP A 111 -7.37 -0.74 20.73
CA TRP A 111 -7.87 -0.74 19.37
C TRP A 111 -8.89 -1.86 19.16
N ARG A 112 -10.02 -1.50 18.56
CA ARG A 112 -11.15 -2.40 18.33
C ARG A 112 -11.63 -2.28 16.89
N HIS A 113 -12.00 -3.40 16.29
CA HIS A 113 -12.43 -3.46 14.89
C HIS A 113 -13.63 -4.37 14.72
N ASN A 114 -14.50 -4.02 13.77
CA ASN A 114 -15.48 -4.94 13.23
C ASN A 114 -14.83 -5.80 12.13
N VAL A 115 -14.96 -7.13 12.24
CA VAL A 115 -14.45 -8.09 11.25
C VAL A 115 -15.63 -8.89 10.70
N ASP A 116 -15.98 -8.63 9.44
CA ASP A 116 -17.03 -9.35 8.73
C ASP A 116 -16.41 -10.38 7.78
N ILE A 117 -16.76 -11.65 7.94
CA ILE A 117 -16.31 -12.73 7.07
C ILE A 117 -17.48 -13.20 6.20
N TYR A 118 -17.38 -12.94 4.91
CA TYR A 118 -18.33 -13.32 3.86
C TYR A 118 -17.89 -14.66 3.26
N ILE A 119 -18.65 -15.71 3.55
CA ILE A 119 -18.35 -17.08 3.14
C ILE A 119 -19.36 -17.47 2.04
N PRO A 120 -18.95 -17.59 0.76
CA PRO A 120 -19.83 -18.05 -0.30
C PRO A 120 -20.14 -19.55 -0.16
N GLU A 121 -21.27 -20.01 -0.71
CA GLU A 121 -21.71 -21.42 -0.62
C GLU A 121 -20.65 -22.41 -1.14
N THR A 122 -19.94 -22.05 -2.20
CA THR A 122 -18.89 -22.86 -2.83
C THR A 122 -17.49 -22.26 -2.64
N ALA A 123 -17.18 -21.82 -1.41
CA ALA A 123 -15.89 -21.16 -1.12
C ALA A 123 -14.68 -22.06 -1.41
N LYS A 124 -13.69 -21.47 -2.09
CA LYS A 124 -12.38 -22.07 -2.37
C LYS A 124 -11.50 -22.10 -1.13
N GLU A 125 -10.54 -23.02 -1.15
CA GLU A 125 -9.58 -23.23 -0.06
C GLU A 125 -8.32 -22.34 -0.20
N HIS A 126 -7.52 -22.29 0.87
CA HIS A 126 -6.19 -21.67 0.99
C HIS A 126 -6.14 -20.14 0.97
N HIS A 127 -6.87 -19.49 0.06
CA HIS A 127 -6.78 -18.05 -0.17
C HIS A 127 -8.06 -17.32 0.20
N ALA A 128 -7.93 -16.18 0.89
CA ALA A 128 -9.02 -15.25 1.14
C ALA A 128 -8.64 -13.82 0.69
N LEU A 129 -9.66 -13.03 0.35
CA LEU A 129 -9.50 -11.59 0.16
C LEU A 129 -9.68 -10.88 1.51
N VAL A 130 -8.73 -10.07 1.92
CA VAL A 130 -8.86 -9.18 3.06
C VAL A 130 -9.03 -7.75 2.58
N VAL A 131 -10.12 -7.12 2.99
CA VAL A 131 -10.45 -5.73 2.67
C VAL A 131 -10.21 -4.88 3.91
N VAL A 132 -9.28 -3.93 3.79
CA VAL A 132 -9.03 -2.91 4.79
C VAL A 132 -10.04 -1.78 4.59
N ASN A 133 -11.05 -1.73 5.44
CA ASN A 133 -12.22 -0.86 5.29
C ASN A 133 -12.16 0.31 6.28
N ASN A 134 -12.94 1.35 5.98
CA ASN A 134 -13.04 2.51 6.85
C ASN A 134 -13.97 2.24 8.05
N GLY A 135 -14.24 3.27 8.84
CA GLY A 135 -15.19 3.19 9.95
C GLY A 135 -14.97 4.29 10.97
N ILE A 136 -15.90 4.42 11.89
CA ILE A 136 -15.77 5.25 13.08
C ILE A 136 -16.30 4.41 14.24
N ASN A 137 -15.42 4.06 15.15
CA ASN A 137 -15.72 3.20 16.30
C ASN A 137 -15.65 3.96 17.63
N TYR A 138 -15.28 5.24 17.60
CA TYR A 138 -15.34 6.16 18.73
C TYR A 138 -15.86 7.53 18.30
N ASP A 139 -16.68 8.17 19.12
CA ASP A 139 -17.03 9.59 19.01
C ASP A 139 -17.04 10.23 20.41
N LYS A 140 -16.41 11.39 20.57
CA LYS A 140 -16.23 12.09 21.86
C LYS A 140 -15.77 11.18 23.01
N GLY A 141 -14.86 10.24 22.72
CA GLY A 141 -14.33 9.28 23.70
C GLY A 141 -15.27 8.12 24.04
N VAL A 142 -16.45 8.05 23.44
CA VAL A 142 -17.43 6.98 23.63
C VAL A 142 -17.36 6.01 22.45
N GLN A 143 -17.43 4.71 22.72
CA GLN A 143 -17.56 3.70 21.68
C GLN A 143 -18.86 3.87 20.89
N ILE A 144 -18.78 3.82 19.57
CA ILE A 144 -19.95 3.77 18.70
C ILE A 144 -19.82 2.65 17.65
N THR A 145 -20.91 2.34 16.97
CA THR A 145 -20.95 1.42 15.83
C THR A 145 -21.22 2.20 14.55
N GLY A 146 -20.16 2.63 13.88
CA GLY A 146 -20.25 3.21 12.53
C GLY A 146 -20.31 2.13 11.46
N LYS A 147 -21.05 2.38 10.37
CA LYS A 147 -21.00 1.53 9.18
C LYS A 147 -19.83 1.96 8.28
N PRO A 148 -19.03 1.02 7.76
CA PRO A 148 -18.03 1.34 6.77
C PRO A 148 -18.68 1.77 5.44
N GLY A 149 -17.97 2.59 4.67
CA GLY A 149 -18.40 3.16 3.40
C GLY A 149 -17.42 2.99 2.24
N ASP A 150 -16.14 2.63 2.46
CA ASP A 150 -15.20 2.42 1.34
C ASP A 150 -15.63 1.19 0.53
N PHE A 151 -15.94 0.08 1.21
CA PHE A 151 -16.48 -1.14 0.60
C PHE A 151 -17.79 -1.56 1.28
N PRO A 152 -18.96 -1.28 0.68
CA PRO A 152 -20.26 -1.67 1.22
C PRO A 152 -20.48 -3.19 1.28
N GLN A 153 -21.35 -3.65 2.18
CA GLN A 153 -21.70 -5.07 2.36
C GLN A 153 -22.15 -5.74 1.07
N GLU A 154 -22.93 -5.04 0.24
CA GLU A 154 -23.44 -5.58 -1.02
C GLU A 154 -22.31 -5.88 -2.01
N THR A 155 -21.36 -4.95 -2.16
CA THR A 155 -20.15 -5.11 -2.97
C THR A 155 -19.30 -6.28 -2.48
N LEU A 156 -19.07 -6.38 -1.18
CA LEU A 156 -18.27 -7.46 -0.59
C LEU A 156 -18.91 -8.84 -0.76
N ALA A 157 -20.23 -8.93 -0.54
CA ALA A 157 -20.98 -10.15 -0.79
C ALA A 157 -20.97 -10.53 -2.28
N SER A 158 -21.02 -9.54 -3.18
CA SER A 158 -20.94 -9.78 -4.62
C SER A 158 -19.58 -10.34 -5.05
N ILE A 159 -18.48 -9.71 -4.62
CA ILE A 159 -17.12 -10.21 -4.86
C ILE A 159 -16.96 -11.65 -4.34
N ALA A 160 -17.48 -11.94 -3.15
CA ALA A 160 -17.43 -13.29 -2.57
C ALA A 160 -18.13 -14.33 -3.47
N ARG A 161 -19.35 -14.01 -3.94
CA ARG A 161 -20.11 -14.89 -4.86
C ARG A 161 -19.42 -15.09 -6.19
N GLU A 162 -19.04 -13.99 -6.84
CA GLU A 162 -18.54 -14.03 -8.23
C GLU A 162 -17.18 -14.73 -8.34
N THR A 163 -16.39 -14.72 -7.28
CA THR A 163 -15.05 -15.31 -7.27
C THR A 163 -14.98 -16.66 -6.54
N ASN A 164 -16.04 -17.02 -5.79
CA ASN A 164 -16.04 -18.12 -4.83
C ASN A 164 -14.90 -18.01 -3.81
N THR A 165 -14.59 -16.79 -3.36
CA THR A 165 -13.52 -16.50 -2.41
C THR A 165 -14.11 -16.02 -1.11
N ILE A 166 -13.58 -16.47 0.02
CA ILE A 166 -13.94 -15.88 1.30
C ILE A 166 -13.41 -14.44 1.34
N VAL A 167 -14.28 -13.49 1.66
CA VAL A 167 -13.92 -12.07 1.81
C VAL A 167 -13.98 -11.71 3.28
N ILE A 168 -12.92 -11.07 3.79
CA ILE A 168 -12.78 -10.65 5.19
C ILE A 168 -12.66 -9.14 5.19
N SER A 169 -13.69 -8.42 5.63
CA SER A 169 -13.65 -6.96 5.77
C SER A 169 -13.27 -6.59 7.19
N VAL A 170 -12.18 -5.84 7.35
CA VAL A 170 -11.72 -5.28 8.62
C VAL A 170 -12.03 -3.79 8.63
N SER A 171 -13.04 -3.39 9.38
CA SER A 171 -13.48 -2.01 9.46
C SER A 171 -12.77 -1.27 10.59
N ASP A 172 -12.99 0.05 10.65
CA ASP A 172 -12.42 0.92 11.69
C ASP A 172 -10.88 0.95 11.61
N ILE A 173 -10.34 1.03 10.39
CA ILE A 173 -8.93 1.25 10.12
C ILE A 173 -8.76 2.66 9.53
N PRO A 174 -8.06 3.59 10.20
CA PRO A 174 -7.54 3.48 11.57
C PRO A 174 -8.66 3.42 12.62
N ASN A 175 -8.31 2.98 13.83
CA ASN A 175 -9.20 3.08 14.99
C ASN A 175 -9.43 4.57 15.28
N GLN A 176 -10.66 5.07 15.13
CA GLN A 176 -10.90 6.52 15.13
C GLN A 176 -12.25 6.93 15.74
N TYR A 177 -12.36 8.11 16.36
CA TYR A 177 -11.34 9.17 16.50
C TYR A 177 -10.19 8.82 17.47
N LEU A 178 -9.04 9.48 17.28
CA LEU A 178 -7.87 9.44 18.17
C LEU A 178 -7.58 10.82 18.75
N THR A 179 -7.26 10.89 20.03
CA THR A 179 -6.74 12.09 20.68
C THR A 179 -5.29 11.84 21.07
N PHE A 180 -4.39 12.68 20.59
CA PHE A 180 -2.98 12.67 20.98
C PHE A 180 -2.80 13.59 22.21
N GLN A 181 -1.89 13.26 23.13
CA GLN A 181 -1.63 14.07 24.33
C GLN A 181 -1.36 15.52 23.94
N ASP A 182 -1.84 16.44 24.78
CA ASP A 182 -1.87 17.90 24.56
C ASP A 182 -2.81 18.41 23.45
N ASP A 183 -3.28 17.53 22.54
CA ASP A 183 -4.28 17.92 21.55
C ASP A 183 -5.67 17.96 22.21
N LYS A 184 -6.27 19.15 22.22
CA LYS A 184 -7.61 19.37 22.80
C LYS A 184 -8.76 18.84 21.94
N LYS A 185 -8.47 18.20 20.79
CA LYS A 185 -9.45 17.80 19.78
C LYS A 185 -9.20 16.36 19.30
N PRO A 186 -10.23 15.49 19.27
CA PRO A 186 -10.16 14.21 18.58
C PRO A 186 -9.94 14.40 17.06
N LEU A 187 -8.99 13.66 16.51
CA LEU A 187 -8.60 13.65 15.10
C LEU A 187 -9.05 12.35 14.42
N LYS A 188 -9.21 12.38 13.10
CA LYS A 188 -9.49 11.19 12.28
C LYS A 188 -8.80 11.28 10.93
N GLU A 189 -8.80 10.17 10.19
CA GLU A 189 -8.32 10.12 8.81
C GLU A 189 -6.93 10.79 8.67
N ASP A 190 -6.74 11.66 7.69
CA ASP A 190 -5.46 12.35 7.44
C ASP A 190 -5.03 13.29 8.57
N GLU A 191 -5.94 13.82 9.40
CA GLU A 191 -5.55 14.61 10.59
C GLU A 191 -4.80 13.73 11.61
N SER A 192 -5.22 12.48 11.80
CA SER A 192 -4.53 11.55 12.69
C SER A 192 -3.20 11.08 12.11
N VAL A 193 -3.15 10.83 10.80
CA VAL A 193 -1.91 10.42 10.11
C VAL A 193 -0.86 11.53 10.21
N SER A 194 -1.22 12.76 9.80
CA SER A 194 -0.27 13.88 9.81
C SER A 194 0.21 14.23 11.21
N ARG A 195 -0.68 14.19 12.22
CA ARG A 195 -0.29 14.41 13.62
C ARG A 195 0.68 13.35 14.13
N SER A 196 0.44 12.09 13.79
CA SER A 196 1.34 10.99 14.18
C SER A 196 2.75 11.16 13.58
N TRP A 197 2.85 11.66 12.34
CA TRP A 197 4.12 11.94 11.70
C TRP A 197 4.84 13.13 12.33
N ALA A 198 4.12 14.20 12.67
CA ALA A 198 4.69 15.35 13.36
C ALA A 198 5.30 14.95 14.71
N LEU A 199 4.55 14.17 15.50
CA LEU A 199 5.03 13.65 16.79
C LEU A 199 6.25 12.74 16.64
N PHE A 200 6.27 11.86 15.62
CA PHE A 200 7.45 11.07 15.30
C PHE A 200 8.66 11.98 15.00
N MET A 201 8.51 12.96 14.12
CA MET A 201 9.61 13.82 13.69
C MET A 201 10.18 14.73 14.79
N GLU A 202 9.44 14.97 15.88
CA GLU A 202 9.95 15.66 17.07
C GLU A 202 10.98 14.81 17.85
N ALA A 203 10.85 13.48 17.85
CA ALA A 203 11.77 12.57 18.54
C ALA A 203 11.82 11.17 17.88
N PRO A 204 12.40 11.02 16.67
CA PRO A 204 12.30 9.81 15.85
C PRO A 204 12.74 8.52 16.54
N GLU A 205 13.84 8.57 17.29
CA GLU A 205 14.41 7.40 17.99
C GLU A 205 13.54 6.97 19.18
N GLN A 206 12.93 7.91 19.90
CA GLN A 206 12.06 7.59 21.03
C GLN A 206 10.66 7.18 20.57
N ARG A 207 10.18 7.79 19.49
CA ARG A 207 8.79 7.69 19.01
C ARG A 207 8.65 6.83 17.76
N GLU A 208 9.54 5.86 17.55
CA GLU A 208 9.53 5.02 16.34
C GLU A 208 8.20 4.30 16.07
N LEU A 209 7.41 3.98 17.11
CA LEU A 209 6.09 3.37 16.98
C LEU A 209 4.93 4.36 16.79
N MET A 210 5.20 5.66 16.78
CA MET A 210 4.20 6.72 16.67
C MET A 210 3.51 6.82 15.31
N PRO A 211 4.14 6.55 14.15
CA PRO A 211 3.45 6.61 12.86
C PRO A 211 2.21 5.71 12.82
N LEU A 212 1.04 6.30 12.56
CA LEU A 212 -0.27 5.62 12.61
C LEU A 212 -0.37 4.43 11.63
N ASN A 213 0.45 4.43 10.58
CA ASN A 213 0.58 3.33 9.64
C ASN A 213 0.90 1.99 10.34
N ILE A 214 1.67 2.01 11.42
CA ILE A 214 2.11 0.82 12.16
C ILE A 214 0.94 0.06 12.79
N PRO A 215 0.16 0.64 13.72
CA PRO A 215 -0.96 -0.06 14.31
C PRO A 215 -2.04 -0.43 13.29
N MET A 216 -2.21 0.32 12.20
CA MET A 216 -3.12 -0.06 11.11
C MET A 216 -2.75 -1.40 10.47
N VAL A 217 -1.45 -1.62 10.17
CA VAL A 217 -0.95 -2.90 9.62
C VAL A 217 -1.09 -4.03 10.63
N THR A 218 -0.75 -3.77 11.90
CA THR A 218 -0.86 -4.78 12.96
C THR A 218 -2.31 -5.22 13.18
N ALA A 219 -3.27 -4.30 13.11
CA ALA A 219 -4.69 -4.64 13.21
C ALA A 219 -5.12 -5.65 12.13
N LEU A 220 -4.62 -5.46 10.91
CA LEU A 220 -4.85 -6.38 9.80
C LEU A 220 -4.24 -7.76 10.04
N SER A 221 -3.01 -7.80 10.57
CA SER A 221 -2.35 -9.06 10.94
C SER A 221 -3.15 -9.85 11.99
N GLN A 222 -3.73 -9.17 12.98
CA GLN A 222 -4.60 -9.82 13.97
C GLN A 222 -5.90 -10.35 13.37
N ALA A 223 -6.49 -9.64 12.41
CA ALA A 223 -7.65 -10.13 11.68
C ALA A 223 -7.33 -11.36 10.81
N MET A 224 -6.13 -11.41 10.20
CA MET A 224 -5.67 -12.61 9.49
C MET A 224 -5.46 -13.80 10.44
N ARG A 225 -4.93 -13.58 11.66
CA ARG A 225 -4.86 -14.63 12.70
C ARG A 225 -6.24 -15.14 13.11
N LEU A 226 -7.22 -14.23 13.27
CA LEU A 226 -8.62 -14.60 13.51
C LEU A 226 -9.14 -15.47 12.36
N ALA A 227 -8.97 -15.03 11.12
CA ALA A 227 -9.41 -15.76 9.94
C ALA A 227 -8.81 -17.17 9.87
N LYS A 228 -7.51 -17.34 10.09
CA LYS A 228 -6.85 -18.66 10.13
C LYS A 228 -7.46 -19.59 11.18
N LYS A 229 -7.88 -19.05 12.33
CA LYS A 229 -8.49 -19.83 13.41
C LYS A 229 -9.94 -20.22 13.13
N GLU A 230 -10.72 -19.32 12.52
CA GLU A 230 -12.15 -19.51 12.29
C GLU A 230 -12.48 -20.21 10.96
N LEU A 231 -11.54 -20.22 10.01
CA LEU A 231 -11.71 -20.74 8.65
C LEU A 231 -10.85 -21.98 8.36
N THR A 232 -10.57 -22.77 9.39
CA THR A 232 -9.82 -24.03 9.28
C THR A 232 -10.48 -25.03 8.33
N GLN A 233 -11.81 -25.01 8.22
CA GLN A 233 -12.56 -25.83 7.25
C GLN A 233 -12.10 -25.62 5.80
N TRP A 234 -11.72 -24.40 5.42
CA TRP A 234 -11.24 -24.06 4.07
C TRP A 234 -9.71 -23.94 4.02
N ASN A 235 -9.02 -24.31 5.09
CA ASN A 235 -7.56 -24.21 5.21
C ASN A 235 -7.02 -22.82 4.80
N ILE A 236 -7.73 -21.74 5.15
CA ILE A 236 -7.31 -20.38 4.80
C ILE A 236 -6.03 -20.05 5.56
N ASN A 237 -4.95 -19.78 4.82
CA ASN A 237 -3.65 -19.45 5.38
C ASN A 237 -2.87 -18.37 4.63
N SER A 238 -3.32 -18.00 3.42
CA SER A 238 -2.73 -16.96 2.59
C SER A 238 -3.77 -15.94 2.14
N PHE A 239 -3.34 -14.69 1.93
CA PHE A 239 -4.26 -13.58 1.76
C PHE A 239 -3.90 -12.67 0.57
N ILE A 240 -4.94 -12.23 -0.13
CA ILE A 240 -4.90 -11.07 -1.02
C ILE A 240 -5.36 -9.88 -0.19
N ILE A 241 -4.68 -8.74 -0.23
CA ILE A 241 -5.09 -7.55 0.54
C ILE A 241 -5.49 -6.40 -0.40
N THR A 242 -6.57 -5.70 -0.07
CA THR A 242 -6.99 -4.47 -0.75
C THR A 242 -7.45 -3.41 0.24
N GLY A 243 -7.41 -2.15 -0.19
CA GLY A 243 -7.85 -0.99 0.58
C GLY A 243 -7.66 0.29 -0.24
N ILE A 244 -8.33 1.37 0.16
CA ILE A 244 -8.33 2.65 -0.54
C ILE A 244 -7.57 3.71 0.27
N SER A 245 -6.81 4.58 -0.39
CA SER A 245 -6.12 5.71 0.25
C SER A 245 -5.16 5.22 1.34
N LYS A 246 -5.31 5.70 2.58
CA LYS A 246 -4.58 5.23 3.77
C LYS A 246 -4.68 3.72 3.97
N ARG A 247 -5.81 3.09 3.64
CA ARG A 247 -5.98 1.62 3.70
C ARG A 247 -5.26 0.93 2.54
N GLY A 248 -5.17 1.58 1.38
CA GLY A 248 -4.28 1.18 0.29
C GLY A 248 -2.81 1.24 0.71
N TRP A 249 -2.45 2.23 1.54
CA TRP A 249 -1.13 2.30 2.16
C TRP A 249 -0.90 1.13 3.14
N THR A 250 -1.87 0.84 4.00
CA THR A 250 -1.84 -0.33 4.89
C THR A 250 -1.66 -1.63 4.10
N THR A 251 -2.28 -1.73 2.93
CA THR A 251 -2.14 -2.89 2.03
C THR A 251 -0.68 -3.09 1.61
N TRP A 252 0.01 -2.03 1.17
CA TRP A 252 1.43 -2.09 0.81
C TRP A 252 2.32 -2.51 1.98
N LEU A 253 2.12 -1.87 3.13
CA LEU A 253 2.94 -2.13 4.32
C LEU A 253 2.67 -3.52 4.91
N SER A 254 1.46 -4.05 4.78
CA SER A 254 1.13 -5.42 5.17
C SER A 254 1.81 -6.46 4.28
N ALA A 255 1.94 -6.20 2.96
CA ALA A 255 2.70 -7.07 2.07
C ALA A 255 4.17 -7.21 2.50
N ILE A 256 4.76 -6.11 2.95
CA ILE A 256 6.13 -6.06 3.47
C ILE A 256 6.24 -6.80 4.81
N ALA A 257 5.34 -6.47 5.75
CA ALA A 257 5.47 -6.89 7.14
C ALA A 257 5.02 -8.32 7.40
N ASP A 258 4.07 -8.87 6.63
CA ASP A 258 3.40 -10.14 6.91
C ASP A 258 3.62 -11.16 5.77
N PRO A 259 4.24 -12.34 6.04
CA PRO A 259 4.54 -13.36 5.04
C PRO A 259 3.29 -14.03 4.47
N ASP A 260 2.16 -13.97 5.17
CA ASP A 260 0.91 -14.60 4.75
C ASP A 260 0.22 -13.84 3.60
N VAL A 261 0.74 -12.66 3.24
CA VAL A 261 0.24 -11.86 2.13
C VAL A 261 0.87 -12.33 0.83
N GLU A 262 0.06 -12.83 -0.10
CA GLU A 262 0.53 -13.36 -1.38
C GLU A 262 0.23 -12.45 -2.57
N ALA A 263 -0.70 -11.49 -2.42
CA ALA A 263 -0.92 -10.47 -3.43
C ALA A 263 -1.59 -9.22 -2.84
N ILE A 264 -1.50 -8.11 -3.57
CA ILE A 264 -2.13 -6.85 -3.17
C ILE A 264 -2.86 -6.14 -4.30
N VAL A 265 -3.94 -5.45 -3.96
CA VAL A 265 -4.69 -4.57 -4.85
C VAL A 265 -4.93 -3.21 -4.17
N PRO A 266 -3.90 -2.35 -4.06
CA PRO A 266 -4.04 -1.04 -3.44
C PRO A 266 -4.76 -0.05 -4.37
N PHE A 267 -5.70 0.73 -3.82
CA PHE A 267 -6.43 1.77 -4.52
C PHE A 267 -6.03 3.17 -4.04
N ALA A 268 -5.94 4.12 -4.96
CA ALA A 268 -5.79 5.56 -4.70
C ALA A 268 -4.68 5.88 -3.69
N ILE A 269 -3.49 5.33 -3.91
CA ILE A 269 -2.30 5.65 -3.11
C ILE A 269 -1.06 5.79 -4.00
N ASP A 270 -1.10 6.80 -4.87
CA ASP A 270 -0.06 7.08 -5.86
C ASP A 270 1.13 7.84 -5.23
N LEU A 271 1.71 7.26 -4.17
CA LEU A 271 2.67 7.93 -3.29
C LEU A 271 3.77 6.97 -2.77
N LEU A 272 4.36 6.16 -3.65
CA LEU A 272 5.61 5.44 -3.35
C LEU A 272 6.81 6.30 -3.81
N ASP A 273 7.96 6.20 -3.15
CA ASP A 273 9.02 7.22 -3.28
C ASP A 273 8.47 8.58 -2.81
N ILE A 274 8.04 8.64 -1.54
CA ILE A 274 7.14 9.68 -1.03
C ILE A 274 7.71 11.08 -1.22
N ASP A 275 9.00 11.28 -0.93
CA ASP A 275 9.68 12.57 -1.07
C ASP A 275 9.71 13.05 -2.52
N ALA A 276 10.04 12.17 -3.48
CA ALA A 276 10.03 12.52 -4.90
C ALA A 276 8.59 12.78 -5.40
N SER A 277 7.62 11.99 -4.96
CA SER A 277 6.22 12.16 -5.33
C SER A 277 5.61 13.44 -4.76
N LEU A 278 5.91 13.80 -3.50
CA LEU A 278 5.45 15.05 -2.89
C LEU A 278 6.10 16.27 -3.54
N GLU A 279 7.40 16.21 -3.83
CA GLU A 279 8.08 17.27 -4.59
C GLU A 279 7.45 17.46 -5.98
N HIS A 280 7.13 16.37 -6.66
CA HIS A 280 6.46 16.42 -7.97
C HIS A 280 5.06 17.02 -7.89
N ILE A 281 4.29 16.68 -6.86
CA ILE A 281 2.99 17.32 -6.59
C ILE A 281 3.22 18.82 -6.39
N TYR A 282 4.12 19.22 -5.50
CA TYR A 282 4.41 20.64 -5.23
C TYR A 282 4.75 21.44 -6.48
N GLN A 283 5.64 20.89 -7.33
CA GLN A 283 6.04 21.52 -8.59
C GLN A 283 4.90 21.56 -9.61
N SER A 284 4.08 20.50 -9.68
CA SER A 284 2.91 20.43 -10.58
C SER A 284 1.85 21.48 -10.28
N TYR A 285 1.77 21.91 -9.03
CA TYR A 285 0.86 22.99 -8.59
C TYR A 285 1.57 24.35 -8.53
N GLY A 286 2.74 24.49 -9.15
CA GLY A 286 3.46 25.77 -9.24
C GLY A 286 3.97 26.26 -7.89
N GLY A 287 4.54 25.36 -7.09
CA GLY A 287 5.00 25.65 -5.74
C GLY A 287 3.86 25.83 -4.76
N ASN A 288 2.77 25.08 -4.91
CA ASN A 288 1.62 25.08 -4.02
C ASN A 288 1.19 23.64 -3.74
N TRP A 289 0.29 23.45 -2.77
CA TRP A 289 -0.27 22.13 -2.45
C TRP A 289 -1.75 22.05 -2.82
N PRO A 290 -2.25 20.90 -3.29
CA PRO A 290 -3.70 20.70 -3.37
C PRO A 290 -4.33 20.84 -1.98
N ILE A 291 -5.57 21.36 -1.91
CA ILE A 291 -6.25 21.62 -0.63
C ILE A 291 -6.40 20.37 0.26
N THR A 292 -6.44 19.19 -0.34
CA THR A 292 -6.46 17.89 0.35
C THR A 292 -5.21 17.62 1.19
N PHE A 293 -4.09 18.28 0.89
CA PHE A 293 -2.87 18.23 1.69
C PHE A 293 -2.96 19.03 3.01
N TYR A 294 -4.06 19.76 3.24
CA TYR A 294 -4.24 20.64 4.41
C TYR A 294 -3.91 20.00 5.77
N PRO A 295 -4.29 18.74 6.08
CA PRO A 295 -3.92 18.14 7.36
C PRO A 295 -2.40 18.02 7.58
N TYR A 296 -1.64 17.81 6.51
CA TYR A 296 -0.17 17.74 6.55
C TYR A 296 0.44 19.14 6.60
N TYR A 297 -0.13 20.09 5.86
CA TYR A 297 0.23 21.51 5.94
C TYR A 297 0.06 22.07 7.36
N GLN A 298 -1.07 21.79 8.03
CA GLN A 298 -1.30 22.25 9.42
C GLN A 298 -0.25 21.75 10.42
N GLN A 299 0.32 20.58 10.15
CA GLN A 299 1.35 19.96 10.98
C GLN A 299 2.78 20.36 10.57
N GLY A 300 2.92 21.26 9.58
CA GLY A 300 4.21 21.71 9.05
C GLY A 300 5.01 20.61 8.36
N ILE A 301 4.34 19.61 7.78
CA ILE A 301 5.00 18.48 7.12
C ILE A 301 5.62 18.91 5.79
N ASP A 302 4.98 19.83 5.05
CA ASP A 302 5.50 20.39 3.80
C ASP A 302 6.91 20.95 3.96
N GLU A 303 7.14 21.72 5.03
CA GLU A 303 8.41 22.36 5.33
C GLU A 303 9.50 21.36 5.79
N LYS A 304 9.18 20.08 5.93
CA LYS A 304 10.07 19.04 6.46
C LYS A 304 10.34 17.91 5.48
N ILE A 305 9.79 17.93 4.26
CA ILE A 305 9.90 16.82 3.29
C ILE A 305 11.35 16.44 2.98
N LYS A 306 12.28 17.41 2.98
CA LYS A 306 13.72 17.20 2.75
C LYS A 306 14.55 17.02 4.02
N SER A 307 13.93 17.04 5.20
CA SER A 307 14.65 16.95 6.46
C SER A 307 15.17 15.53 6.75
N PRO A 308 16.20 15.40 7.62
CA PRO A 308 16.64 14.10 8.11
C PRO A 308 15.54 13.32 8.84
N THR A 309 14.68 13.99 9.61
CA THR A 309 13.62 13.35 10.38
C THR A 309 12.50 12.79 9.49
N PHE A 310 12.18 13.47 8.38
CA PHE A 310 11.27 12.91 7.37
C PHE A 310 11.91 11.74 6.62
N THR A 311 13.23 11.78 6.40
CA THR A 311 13.97 10.64 5.85
C THR A 311 13.90 9.41 6.76
N GLN A 312 14.03 9.59 8.07
CA GLN A 312 13.83 8.52 9.06
C GLN A 312 12.39 7.99 9.03
N LEU A 313 11.37 8.86 8.98
CA LEU A 313 9.97 8.46 8.90
C LEU A 313 9.71 7.54 7.70
N ARG A 314 10.24 7.91 6.53
CA ARG A 314 10.07 7.16 5.28
C ARG A 314 10.70 5.77 5.30
N GLN A 315 11.72 5.52 6.12
CA GLN A 315 12.24 4.16 6.29
C GLN A 315 11.18 3.20 6.83
N ILE A 316 10.18 3.71 7.55
CA ILE A 316 9.06 2.95 8.12
C ILE A 316 7.88 2.92 7.15
N ILE A 317 7.51 4.08 6.59
CA ILE A 317 6.21 4.24 5.92
C ILE A 317 6.26 4.13 4.39
N ASP A 318 7.42 4.28 3.74
CA ASP A 318 7.50 4.26 2.27
C ASP A 318 7.78 2.83 1.76
N PRO A 319 6.82 2.18 1.06
CA PRO A 319 7.01 0.83 0.58
C PRO A 319 8.24 0.67 -0.32
N LEU A 320 8.63 1.71 -1.07
CA LEU A 320 9.76 1.63 -1.97
C LEU A 320 11.11 1.60 -1.24
N ARG A 321 11.18 2.14 -0.02
CA ARG A 321 12.43 2.15 0.79
C ARG A 321 12.84 0.75 1.23
N TYR A 322 11.90 -0.20 1.25
CA TYR A 322 12.16 -1.61 1.51
C TYR A 322 12.88 -2.35 0.37
N LEU A 323 13.08 -1.73 -0.81
CA LEU A 323 13.87 -2.34 -1.90
C LEU A 323 15.32 -2.64 -1.53
N ASN A 324 15.90 -1.88 -0.60
CA ASN A 324 17.30 -2.02 -0.23
C ASN A 324 17.49 -2.71 1.13
N THR A 325 16.47 -3.42 1.62
CA THR A 325 16.47 -4.08 2.93
C THR A 325 16.22 -5.57 2.78
N ILE A 326 16.26 -6.31 3.89
CA ILE A 326 15.96 -7.75 3.90
C ILE A 326 14.53 -8.08 3.45
N TYR A 327 13.64 -7.08 3.43
CA TYR A 327 12.23 -7.23 3.05
C TYR A 327 11.99 -7.06 1.55
N GLN A 328 13.01 -6.73 0.74
CA GLN A 328 12.88 -6.59 -0.71
C GLN A 328 12.11 -7.74 -1.41
N PRO A 329 12.31 -9.04 -1.07
CA PRO A 329 11.55 -10.12 -1.69
C PRO A 329 10.03 -10.00 -1.50
N ARG A 330 9.56 -9.35 -0.44
CA ARG A 330 8.14 -9.14 -0.14
C ARG A 330 7.47 -8.19 -1.13
N LEU A 331 8.24 -7.26 -1.72
CA LEU A 331 7.74 -6.38 -2.78
C LEU A 331 7.55 -7.11 -4.11
N ALA A 332 8.03 -8.35 -4.28
CA ALA A 332 7.94 -9.09 -5.54
C ALA A 332 6.61 -9.84 -5.72
N ILE A 333 5.73 -9.86 -4.71
CA ILE A 333 4.41 -10.49 -4.82
C ILE A 333 3.55 -9.83 -5.92
N PRO A 334 2.61 -10.55 -6.55
CA PRO A 334 1.66 -9.98 -7.50
C PRO A 334 0.94 -8.75 -6.95
N LYS A 335 0.85 -7.70 -7.77
CA LYS A 335 0.19 -6.45 -7.38
C LYS A 335 -0.61 -5.84 -8.52
N TYR A 336 -1.80 -5.36 -8.21
CA TYR A 336 -2.64 -4.63 -9.14
C TYR A 336 -2.94 -3.24 -8.56
N ILE A 337 -2.24 -2.25 -9.09
CA ILE A 337 -2.23 -0.88 -8.55
C ILE A 337 -3.30 -0.09 -9.27
N ILE A 338 -4.23 0.52 -8.54
CA ILE A 338 -5.39 1.19 -9.12
C ILE A 338 -5.44 2.63 -8.62
N ASN A 339 -5.28 3.60 -9.51
CA ASN A 339 -5.30 5.04 -9.18
C ASN A 339 -6.35 5.76 -10.02
N ALA A 340 -6.74 6.95 -9.59
CA ALA A 340 -7.70 7.79 -10.30
C ALA A 340 -6.98 8.80 -11.22
N SER A 341 -7.50 9.02 -12.43
CA SER A 341 -6.88 9.95 -13.39
C SER A 341 -7.03 11.43 -13.00
N GLY A 342 -7.99 11.73 -12.11
CA GLY A 342 -8.28 13.06 -11.59
C GLY A 342 -8.38 13.08 -10.06
N ASP A 343 -7.48 12.35 -9.41
CA ASP A 343 -7.35 12.22 -7.96
C ASP A 343 -7.17 13.59 -7.26
N ASP A 344 -7.79 13.77 -6.10
CA ASP A 344 -7.79 15.04 -5.37
C ASP A 344 -6.48 15.30 -4.59
N PHE A 345 -5.68 14.27 -4.31
CA PHE A 345 -4.42 14.33 -3.56
C PHE A 345 -3.21 14.21 -4.47
N PHE A 346 -3.25 13.27 -5.41
CA PHE A 346 -2.08 12.88 -6.20
C PHE A 346 -2.20 13.33 -7.64
N VAL A 347 -1.08 13.75 -8.22
CA VAL A 347 -1.03 14.02 -9.67
C VAL A 347 -0.98 12.70 -10.43
N PRO A 348 -1.64 12.60 -11.60
CA PRO A 348 -1.90 11.31 -12.25
C PRO A 348 -0.65 10.63 -12.81
N ASP A 349 0.48 11.32 -12.89
CA ASP A 349 1.74 10.81 -13.42
C ASP A 349 2.78 10.45 -12.35
N ASN A 350 2.40 10.39 -11.06
CA ASN A 350 3.27 9.98 -9.95
C ASN A 350 3.82 8.55 -10.10
N THR A 351 3.08 7.67 -10.78
CA THR A 351 3.51 6.30 -11.13
C THR A 351 4.94 6.22 -11.70
N ARG A 352 5.45 7.28 -12.34
CA ARG A 352 6.83 7.37 -12.86
C ARG A 352 7.91 7.15 -11.80
N PHE A 353 7.65 7.48 -10.54
CA PHE A 353 8.67 7.42 -9.49
C PHE A 353 8.88 6.02 -8.94
N TYR A 354 7.90 5.12 -9.08
CA TYR A 354 7.99 3.81 -8.43
C TYR A 354 7.62 2.64 -9.35
N TYR A 355 6.76 2.82 -10.35
CA TYR A 355 6.17 1.68 -11.06
C TYR A 355 7.23 0.81 -11.73
N SER A 356 8.20 1.40 -12.42
CA SER A 356 9.31 0.68 -13.06
C SER A 356 10.25 -0.01 -12.06
N LYS A 357 10.47 0.59 -10.88
CA LYS A 357 11.36 0.11 -9.82
C LYS A 357 10.80 -1.10 -9.06
N LEU A 358 9.47 -1.24 -8.98
CA LEU A 358 8.83 -2.35 -8.27
C LEU A 358 9.19 -3.74 -8.87
N PRO A 359 9.56 -4.74 -8.06
CA PRO A 359 9.89 -6.06 -8.57
C PRO A 359 8.63 -6.92 -8.79
N GLY A 360 8.80 -8.04 -9.49
CA GLY A 360 7.77 -9.05 -9.67
C GLY A 360 6.66 -8.67 -10.64
N VAL A 361 5.59 -9.47 -10.64
CA VAL A 361 4.43 -9.26 -11.51
C VAL A 361 3.62 -8.08 -10.97
N LYS A 362 3.36 -7.10 -11.83
CA LYS A 362 2.60 -5.89 -11.51
C LYS A 362 1.73 -5.50 -12.70
N SER A 363 0.55 -4.97 -12.41
CA SER A 363 -0.33 -4.33 -13.38
C SER A 363 -0.82 -3.01 -12.81
N LEU A 364 -1.12 -2.06 -13.69
CA LEU A 364 -1.59 -0.73 -13.35
C LEU A 364 -2.97 -0.52 -13.96
N ARG A 365 -3.85 0.17 -13.24
CA ARG A 365 -5.09 0.72 -13.77
C ARG A 365 -5.24 2.17 -13.34
N ILE A 366 -5.31 3.05 -14.32
CA ILE A 366 -5.73 4.44 -14.13
C ILE A 366 -7.21 4.56 -14.48
N VAL A 367 -8.07 4.72 -13.47
CA VAL A 367 -9.51 4.87 -13.65
C VAL A 367 -9.81 6.25 -14.24
N PRO A 368 -10.39 6.33 -15.46
CA PRO A 368 -10.65 7.60 -16.11
C PRO A 368 -11.72 8.39 -15.37
N ASN A 369 -11.57 9.71 -15.32
CA ASN A 369 -12.61 10.65 -14.86
C ASN A 369 -13.11 10.35 -13.45
N MET A 370 -12.21 9.90 -12.59
CA MET A 370 -12.53 9.59 -11.21
C MET A 370 -11.74 10.48 -10.25
N ASN A 371 -12.34 10.79 -9.10
CA ASN A 371 -11.69 11.49 -8.00
C ASN A 371 -11.24 10.48 -6.92
N HIS A 372 -10.58 10.98 -5.87
CA HIS A 372 -10.01 10.10 -4.84
C HIS A 372 -11.08 9.31 -4.07
N TYR A 373 -12.21 9.96 -3.78
CA TYR A 373 -13.24 9.45 -2.90
C TYR A 373 -14.23 8.48 -3.56
N SER A 374 -14.37 8.54 -4.89
CA SER A 374 -15.37 7.76 -5.63
C SER A 374 -14.75 6.59 -6.42
N ILE A 375 -13.44 6.37 -6.29
CA ILE A 375 -12.74 5.25 -6.94
C ILE A 375 -13.26 3.88 -6.49
N ASN A 376 -13.89 3.80 -5.33
CA ASN A 376 -14.51 2.59 -4.81
C ASN A 376 -15.62 2.02 -5.71
N GLN A 377 -16.24 2.86 -6.56
CA GLN A 377 -17.23 2.41 -7.56
C GLN A 377 -16.64 1.38 -8.54
N PHE A 378 -15.31 1.35 -8.67
CA PHE A 378 -14.57 0.44 -9.55
C PHE A 378 -13.97 -0.75 -8.79
N ALA A 379 -14.29 -0.94 -7.51
CA ALA A 379 -13.72 -2.00 -6.68
C ALA A 379 -14.08 -3.39 -7.20
N GLU A 380 -15.37 -3.67 -7.41
CA GLU A 380 -15.86 -5.00 -7.82
C GLU A 380 -15.32 -5.40 -9.20
N GLU A 381 -15.50 -4.54 -10.20
CA GLU A 381 -15.03 -4.78 -11.56
C GLU A 381 -13.49 -4.88 -11.68
N SER A 382 -12.73 -4.39 -10.70
CA SER A 382 -11.28 -4.58 -10.64
C SER A 382 -10.87 -5.83 -9.88
N LEU A 383 -11.52 -6.10 -8.73
CA LEU A 383 -11.17 -7.18 -7.83
C LEU A 383 -11.58 -8.54 -8.38
N VAL A 384 -12.79 -8.67 -8.95
CA VAL A 384 -13.30 -9.94 -9.48
C VAL A 384 -12.36 -10.55 -10.53
N PRO A 385 -11.99 -9.87 -11.64
CA PRO A 385 -11.10 -10.45 -12.63
C PRO A 385 -9.68 -10.68 -12.07
N PHE A 386 -9.19 -9.83 -11.16
CA PHE A 386 -7.90 -10.04 -10.51
C PHE A 386 -7.88 -11.33 -9.68
N ILE A 387 -8.87 -11.53 -8.82
CA ILE A 387 -8.97 -12.70 -7.94
C ILE A 387 -9.11 -13.97 -8.78
N ASN A 388 -9.97 -13.95 -9.80
CA ASN A 388 -10.15 -15.08 -10.71
C ASN A 388 -8.84 -15.46 -11.43
N ARG A 389 -8.07 -14.46 -11.90
CA ARG A 389 -6.74 -14.70 -12.49
C ARG A 389 -5.74 -15.25 -11.47
N PHE A 390 -5.69 -14.66 -10.28
CA PHE A 390 -4.81 -15.09 -9.19
C PHE A 390 -5.06 -16.58 -8.83
N GLN A 391 -6.32 -16.95 -8.62
CA GLN A 391 -6.71 -18.32 -8.28
C GLN A 391 -6.44 -19.33 -9.39
N SER A 392 -6.64 -18.92 -10.64
CA SER A 392 -6.33 -19.76 -11.81
C SER A 392 -4.85 -19.74 -12.21
N LYS A 393 -4.00 -19.02 -11.46
CA LYS A 393 -2.58 -18.79 -11.77
C LYS A 393 -2.35 -18.20 -13.17
N LYS A 394 -3.34 -17.47 -13.70
CA LYS A 394 -3.22 -16.72 -14.95
C LYS A 394 -2.41 -15.45 -14.70
N THR A 395 -1.43 -15.18 -15.56
CA THR A 395 -0.59 -13.98 -15.45
C THR A 395 -1.41 -12.70 -15.55
N LEU A 396 -1.04 -11.68 -14.77
CA LEU A 396 -1.62 -10.34 -14.93
C LEU A 396 -1.14 -9.74 -16.26
N PRO A 397 -2.02 -9.08 -17.02
CA PRO A 397 -1.63 -8.46 -18.27
C PRO A 397 -0.81 -7.18 -17.97
N GLN A 398 0.22 -6.96 -18.79
CA GLN A 398 1.14 -5.84 -18.66
C GLN A 398 1.12 -4.98 -19.92
N LEU A 399 1.10 -3.67 -19.71
CA LEU A 399 1.27 -2.66 -20.74
C LEU A 399 2.65 -2.02 -20.55
N ILE A 400 3.53 -2.21 -21.53
CA ILE A 400 4.89 -1.67 -21.49
C ILE A 400 4.96 -0.51 -22.49
N GLY A 401 5.04 0.71 -21.98
CA GLY A 401 5.19 1.92 -22.79
C GLY A 401 6.66 2.29 -22.99
N LEU A 402 7.06 2.50 -24.24
CA LEU A 402 8.37 3.03 -24.62
C LEU A 402 8.18 4.35 -25.36
N ILE A 403 8.86 5.40 -24.92
CA ILE A 403 8.82 6.72 -25.56
C ILE A 403 10.09 6.90 -26.38
N HIS A 404 9.92 7.32 -27.64
CA HIS A 404 11.01 7.79 -28.49
C HIS A 404 10.57 9.12 -29.13
N HIS A 405 11.21 10.23 -28.73
CA HIS A 405 10.72 11.58 -29.01
C HIS A 405 9.25 11.72 -28.57
N HIS A 406 8.35 12.16 -29.46
CA HIS A 406 6.92 12.30 -29.20
C HIS A 406 6.11 11.02 -29.45
N LEU A 407 6.75 9.92 -29.84
CA LEU A 407 6.07 8.66 -30.16
C LEU A 407 6.09 7.72 -28.96
N LEU A 408 4.90 7.43 -28.41
CA LEU A 408 4.71 6.39 -27.41
C LEU A 408 4.31 5.08 -28.11
N THR A 409 5.12 4.04 -27.94
CA THR A 409 4.76 2.67 -28.34
C THR A 409 4.40 1.85 -27.11
N VAL A 410 3.19 1.28 -27.10
CA VAL A 410 2.69 0.43 -26.01
C VAL A 410 2.61 -1.01 -26.49
N TYR A 411 3.27 -1.91 -25.77
CA TYR A 411 3.23 -3.36 -25.98
C TYR A 411 2.30 -4.02 -24.97
N PHE A 412 1.48 -4.97 -25.43
CA PHE A 412 0.58 -5.75 -24.58
C PHE A 412 1.13 -7.17 -24.40
N SER A 413 1.22 -7.65 -23.16
CA SER A 413 1.65 -9.03 -22.87
C SER A 413 0.59 -10.10 -23.20
N GLU A 414 -0.67 -9.68 -23.35
CA GLU A 414 -1.83 -10.48 -23.71
C GLU A 414 -2.62 -9.70 -24.76
N ALA A 415 -3.31 -10.39 -25.68
CA ALA A 415 -4.12 -9.71 -26.70
C ALA A 415 -5.33 -9.01 -26.06
N PRO A 416 -5.48 -7.68 -26.22
CA PRO A 416 -6.65 -6.97 -25.71
C PRO A 416 -7.86 -7.16 -26.62
N VAL A 417 -9.06 -7.08 -26.04
CA VAL A 417 -10.35 -7.07 -26.78
C VAL A 417 -10.88 -5.65 -26.99
N LYS A 418 -10.31 -4.66 -26.30
CA LYS A 418 -10.61 -3.24 -26.46
C LYS A 418 -9.39 -2.43 -26.08
N VAL A 419 -9.06 -1.40 -26.86
CA VAL A 419 -8.00 -0.44 -26.56
C VAL A 419 -8.58 0.98 -26.64
N VAL A 420 -8.30 1.79 -25.63
CA VAL A 420 -8.76 3.19 -25.54
C VAL A 420 -7.57 4.07 -25.20
N ARG A 421 -7.36 5.15 -25.96
CA ARG A 421 -6.55 6.28 -25.55
C ARG A 421 -7.43 7.24 -24.77
N TRP A 422 -7.00 7.59 -23.56
CA TRP A 422 -7.61 8.62 -22.75
C TRP A 422 -6.74 9.87 -22.82
N THR A 423 -7.35 11.02 -23.13
CA THR A 423 -6.62 12.30 -23.22
C THR A 423 -7.39 13.43 -22.53
N ALA A 424 -6.73 14.21 -21.68
CA ALA A 424 -7.26 15.44 -21.10
C ALA A 424 -6.31 16.60 -21.40
N ASN A 425 -6.85 17.77 -21.73
CA ASN A 425 -6.08 19.00 -21.91
C ASN A 425 -6.45 20.00 -20.83
N ASN A 426 -5.45 20.66 -20.25
CA ASN A 426 -5.65 21.84 -19.40
C ASN A 426 -4.75 22.98 -19.90
N PRO A 427 -5.32 24.02 -20.53
CA PRO A 427 -4.53 25.12 -21.10
C PRO A 427 -3.94 26.05 -20.02
N ASN A 428 -4.41 25.97 -18.77
CA ASN A 428 -4.12 26.96 -17.74
C ASN A 428 -3.17 26.44 -16.65
N ALA A 429 -3.14 25.13 -16.40
CA ALA A 429 -2.39 24.55 -15.29
C ALA A 429 -2.05 23.08 -15.52
N ARG A 430 -1.02 22.57 -14.83
CA ARG A 430 -0.68 21.13 -14.77
C ARG A 430 -1.54 20.42 -13.70
N ASP A 431 -2.83 20.72 -13.68
CA ASP A 431 -3.82 20.20 -12.74
C ASP A 431 -4.88 19.41 -13.52
N PHE A 432 -5.04 18.13 -13.19
CA PHE A 432 -5.95 17.22 -13.89
C PHE A 432 -7.07 16.70 -13.00
N ARG A 433 -7.29 17.34 -11.83
CA ARG A 433 -8.32 16.95 -10.87
C ARG A 433 -9.71 16.92 -11.51
N TYR A 434 -10.44 15.84 -11.26
CA TYR A 434 -11.82 15.70 -11.73
C TYR A 434 -12.73 16.76 -11.11
N ALA A 435 -12.51 17.10 -9.84
CA ALA A 435 -13.23 18.16 -9.13
C ALA A 435 -13.04 19.55 -9.78
N CYS A 436 -12.03 19.73 -10.62
CA CYS A 436 -11.71 20.96 -11.34
C CYS A 436 -12.23 21.02 -12.77
N GLY A 437 -13.15 20.13 -13.10
CA GLY A 437 -13.81 20.12 -14.40
C GLY A 437 -12.97 19.51 -15.52
N ILE A 438 -11.78 18.99 -15.21
CA ILE A 438 -10.93 18.30 -16.19
C ILE A 438 -11.52 16.93 -16.48
N ARG A 439 -11.65 16.60 -17.78
CA ARG A 439 -12.23 15.35 -18.26
C ARG A 439 -11.33 14.73 -19.32
N TYR A 440 -10.96 13.48 -19.08
CA TYR A 440 -10.30 12.63 -20.07
C TYR A 440 -11.33 12.19 -21.09
N GLN A 441 -11.06 12.50 -22.36
CA GLN A 441 -11.84 12.08 -23.50
C GLN A 441 -11.33 10.73 -24.01
N PRO A 442 -12.23 9.76 -24.24
CA PRO A 442 -11.85 8.48 -24.81
C PRO A 442 -11.72 8.57 -26.33
N LEU A 443 -10.71 7.91 -26.88
CA LEU A 443 -10.58 7.57 -28.29
C LEU A 443 -10.34 6.08 -28.40
N THR A 444 -11.29 5.35 -28.98
CA THR A 444 -11.11 3.91 -29.26
C THR A 444 -10.04 3.73 -30.33
N ILE A 445 -9.11 2.80 -30.09
CA ILE A 445 -8.06 2.41 -31.02
C ILE A 445 -8.37 1.00 -31.51
N ASP A 446 -8.19 0.78 -32.81
CA ASP A 446 -8.33 -0.55 -33.40
C ASP A 446 -7.37 -1.55 -32.74
N ILE A 447 -7.86 -2.76 -32.51
CA ILE A 447 -7.07 -3.81 -31.86
C ILE A 447 -5.88 -4.16 -32.75
N PRO A 448 -4.63 -4.04 -32.26
CA PRO A 448 -3.47 -4.28 -33.07
C PRO A 448 -3.27 -5.78 -33.34
N ALA A 449 -3.03 -6.16 -34.60
CA ALA A 449 -2.73 -7.55 -34.97
C ALA A 449 -1.43 -8.09 -34.35
N ASN A 450 -0.54 -7.20 -33.88
CA ASN A 450 0.80 -7.53 -33.37
C ASN A 450 0.99 -7.19 -31.88
N ASN A 451 -0.11 -7.05 -31.11
CA ASN A 451 -0.08 -6.72 -29.68
C ASN A 451 0.77 -5.48 -29.35
N LYS A 452 0.82 -4.49 -30.25
CA LYS A 452 1.39 -3.17 -29.95
C LYS A 452 0.65 -2.05 -30.69
N ILE A 453 0.60 -0.89 -30.07
CA ILE A 453 0.15 0.34 -30.73
C ILE A 453 1.22 1.42 -30.61
N SER A 454 1.20 2.38 -31.53
CA SER A 454 2.01 3.59 -31.46
C SER A 454 1.11 4.81 -31.57
N ILE A 455 1.22 5.73 -30.61
CA ILE A 455 0.49 6.99 -30.60
C ILE A 455 1.46 8.16 -30.44
N THR A 456 1.13 9.29 -31.04
CA THR A 456 1.85 10.55 -30.79
C THR A 456 1.32 11.20 -29.51
N LEU A 457 2.22 11.54 -28.60
CA LEU A 457 1.96 12.41 -27.46
C LEU A 457 1.99 13.86 -27.94
N ASN A 458 0.89 14.58 -27.76
CA ASN A 458 0.80 15.95 -28.26
C ASN A 458 1.48 16.90 -27.28
N GLU A 459 2.23 17.87 -27.77
CA GLU A 459 2.68 19.00 -26.96
C GLU A 459 1.79 20.21 -27.25
N PRO A 460 0.88 20.59 -26.33
CA PRO A 460 0.04 21.75 -26.54
C PRO A 460 0.89 23.03 -26.52
N LYS A 461 0.51 24.02 -27.34
CA LYS A 461 1.17 25.34 -27.37
C LYS A 461 1.12 26.06 -26.02
N THR A 462 0.06 25.81 -25.24
CA THR A 462 -0.19 26.38 -23.92
C THR A 462 -0.72 25.29 -22.99
N GLY A 463 -0.30 25.31 -21.74
CA GLY A 463 -0.75 24.35 -20.74
C GLY A 463 -0.15 22.96 -20.91
N TRP A 464 -0.91 21.95 -20.52
CA TRP A 464 -0.48 20.55 -20.50
C TRP A 464 -1.56 19.61 -21.03
N GLU A 465 -1.13 18.48 -21.61
CA GLU A 465 -2.00 17.36 -22.00
C GLU A 465 -1.59 16.12 -21.20
N ALA A 466 -2.56 15.44 -20.59
CA ALA A 466 -2.38 14.12 -20.00
C ALA A 466 -2.92 13.06 -20.95
N THR A 467 -2.13 12.03 -21.25
CA THR A 467 -2.50 10.91 -22.13
C THR A 467 -2.10 9.57 -21.54
N TYR A 468 -2.96 8.55 -21.65
CA TYR A 468 -2.61 7.15 -21.35
C TYR A 468 -3.41 6.17 -22.20
N ILE A 469 -2.94 4.92 -22.23
CA ILE A 469 -3.60 3.81 -22.92
C ILE A 469 -4.26 2.89 -21.89
N GLU A 470 -5.49 2.51 -22.14
CA GLU A 470 -6.26 1.50 -21.42
C GLU A 470 -6.54 0.32 -22.35
N ALA A 471 -6.41 -0.89 -21.83
CA ALA A 471 -6.74 -2.13 -22.51
C ALA A 471 -7.68 -2.98 -21.63
N THR A 472 -8.74 -3.49 -22.25
CA THR A 472 -9.63 -4.50 -21.65
C THR A 472 -9.31 -5.86 -22.24
N PHE A 473 -9.27 -6.90 -21.41
CA PHE A 473 -9.00 -8.28 -21.79
C PHE A 473 -10.27 -9.13 -21.77
N ASN A 474 -10.21 -10.32 -22.37
CA ASN A 474 -11.39 -11.17 -22.60
C ASN A 474 -12.13 -11.58 -21.31
N ASP A 475 -11.45 -11.60 -20.16
CA ASP A 475 -12.03 -11.91 -18.85
C ASP A 475 -12.47 -10.67 -18.06
N GLY A 476 -12.58 -9.51 -18.74
CA GLY A 476 -12.98 -8.25 -18.12
C GLY A 476 -11.86 -7.52 -17.37
N TYR A 477 -10.67 -8.11 -17.25
CA TYR A 477 -9.53 -7.43 -16.63
C TYR A 477 -9.19 -6.13 -17.41
N VAL A 478 -8.83 -5.07 -16.70
CA VAL A 478 -8.43 -3.79 -17.29
C VAL A 478 -7.00 -3.45 -16.86
N ALA A 479 -6.13 -3.13 -17.81
CA ALA A 479 -4.80 -2.62 -17.50
C ALA A 479 -4.51 -1.36 -18.31
N THR A 480 -3.70 -0.47 -17.75
CA THR A 480 -3.31 0.79 -18.37
C THR A 480 -1.80 0.92 -18.46
N SER A 481 -1.33 1.77 -19.37
CA SER A 481 -0.01 2.40 -19.21
C SER A 481 -0.03 3.34 -18.01
N GLN A 482 1.13 3.89 -17.66
CA GLN A 482 1.17 5.12 -16.84
C GLN A 482 0.55 6.30 -17.61
N VAL A 483 0.25 7.38 -16.87
CA VAL A 483 -0.13 8.66 -17.47
C VAL A 483 1.12 9.41 -17.90
N TYR A 484 1.09 9.93 -19.13
CA TYR A 484 2.12 10.79 -19.69
C TYR A 484 1.57 12.21 -19.76
N ILE A 485 2.25 13.15 -19.12
CA ILE A 485 1.92 14.58 -19.20
C ILE A 485 2.95 15.28 -20.09
N THR A 486 2.48 16.05 -21.06
CA THR A 486 3.30 16.81 -22.01
C THR A 486 2.92 18.29 -22.00
N PRO A 487 3.91 19.22 -22.07
CA PRO A 487 5.36 18.97 -21.97
C PRO A 487 5.73 18.46 -20.57
N ASP A 488 6.67 17.51 -20.51
CA ASP A 488 6.99 16.80 -19.25
C ASP A 488 8.02 17.58 -18.43
N GLU A 489 9.00 18.18 -19.12
CA GLU A 489 10.13 18.91 -18.57
C GLU A 489 9.76 20.31 -18.04
N LYS A 490 8.48 20.69 -18.07
CA LYS A 490 8.00 22.02 -17.68
C LYS A 490 6.97 21.94 -16.57
N TYR A 491 7.27 22.67 -15.49
CA TYR A 491 6.31 22.92 -14.40
C TYR A 491 5.74 24.34 -14.48
N PRO A 492 4.47 24.53 -14.06
CA PRO A 492 3.91 25.86 -13.90
C PRO A 492 4.71 26.67 -12.86
N GLN A 493 4.69 27.99 -13.00
CA GLN A 493 5.32 28.92 -12.05
C GLN A 493 4.28 29.58 -11.13
N THR A 494 3.00 29.24 -11.32
CA THR A 494 1.86 29.83 -10.62
C THR A 494 0.89 28.74 -10.21
N ALA A 495 0.19 28.96 -9.10
CA ALA A 495 -0.88 28.08 -8.65
C ALA A 495 -1.97 27.91 -9.74
N PRO A 496 -2.60 26.72 -9.83
CA PRO A 496 -3.79 26.54 -10.64
C PRO A 496 -4.94 27.48 -10.25
N PRO A 497 -5.81 27.85 -11.20
CA PRO A 497 -6.99 28.67 -10.89
C PRO A 497 -7.92 28.00 -9.87
N SER A 498 -8.30 28.73 -8.83
CA SER A 498 -9.24 28.26 -7.80
C SER A 498 -10.70 28.39 -8.27
N VAL A 499 -11.13 27.49 -9.15
CA VAL A 499 -12.49 27.53 -9.74
C VAL A 499 -13.62 27.15 -8.77
N ASN A 500 -13.30 26.40 -7.71
CA ASN A 500 -14.20 26.01 -6.63
C ASN A 500 -13.39 25.57 -5.39
N ALA A 501 -14.07 25.22 -4.29
CA ALA A 501 -13.43 24.84 -3.03
C ALA A 501 -12.48 23.63 -3.15
N ALA A 502 -12.85 22.60 -3.92
CA ALA A 502 -12.01 21.42 -4.13
C ALA A 502 -10.79 21.71 -5.01
N CYS A 503 -10.83 22.79 -5.80
CA CYS A 503 -9.75 23.23 -6.67
C CYS A 503 -8.82 24.25 -6.04
N GLN A 504 -9.08 24.63 -4.79
CA GLN A 504 -8.18 25.49 -4.05
C GLN A 504 -6.82 24.80 -3.88
N THR A 505 -5.82 25.65 -3.71
CA THR A 505 -4.47 25.27 -3.32
C THR A 505 -4.05 26.02 -2.09
N LEU A 506 -3.11 25.43 -1.35
CA LEU A 506 -2.44 26.06 -0.23
C LEU A 506 -1.13 26.69 -0.72
N PRO A 507 -0.81 27.93 -0.31
CA PRO A 507 0.46 28.56 -0.64
C PRO A 507 1.65 27.67 -0.25
N GLY A 508 2.66 27.60 -1.10
CA GLY A 508 3.89 26.91 -0.77
C GLY A 508 4.70 27.62 0.31
N ARG A 509 5.34 26.83 1.16
CA ARG A 509 6.29 27.30 2.19
C ARG A 509 7.70 26.72 2.01
N GLY A 510 7.96 26.04 0.89
CA GLY A 510 9.20 25.28 0.65
C GLY A 510 9.10 23.84 1.15
N LEU A 511 10.16 23.06 0.88
CA LEU A 511 10.23 21.63 1.17
C LEU A 511 11.19 21.26 2.32
N GLY A 512 11.76 22.25 3.01
CA GLY A 512 12.77 22.04 4.05
C GLY A 512 14.21 21.92 3.54
N GLU A 513 14.52 22.55 2.39
CA GLU A 513 15.83 22.45 1.74
C GLU A 513 16.97 23.07 2.57
N ASN A 514 16.66 23.98 3.50
CA ASN A 514 17.63 24.64 4.37
C ASN A 514 18.01 23.83 5.63
N ASP A 515 17.33 22.70 5.88
CA ASP A 515 17.58 21.82 7.04
C ASP A 515 18.52 20.64 6.70
N ILE A 516 19.21 20.70 5.56
CA ILE A 516 20.24 19.73 5.18
C ILE A 516 21.51 20.09 5.97
N PRO A 517 22.04 19.22 6.85
CA PRO A 517 23.32 19.48 7.49
C PRO A 517 24.42 19.49 6.42
N ASP A 518 25.27 20.54 6.44
CA ASP A 518 26.50 20.64 5.62
C ASP A 518 27.42 19.42 5.74
#